data_AF-A0A2T7CNZ3-F1
#
_entry.id   AF-A0A2T7CNZ3-F1
#
_cell.length_a   1.000
_cell.length_b   1.000
_cell.length_c   1.000
_cell.angle_alpha   90.00
_cell.angle_beta   90.00
_cell.angle_gamma   90.00
#
_symmetry.space_group_name_H-M   'P 1'
#
loop_
_entity.id
_entity.type
_entity.pdbx_description
1 polymer ?
#
loop_
_entity_poly.entity_id
_entity_poly.type
_entity_poly.pdbx_seq_one_letter_code
_entity_poly.pdbx_strand_id
1 'polypeptide(L)'
;MKVLMARNWPCSPTCALCDQAPETAKHIVLYCSFAREVWHRISLWSGSAARYRWNTSLAGLPKELRRSKAAILMYTAWNIWKARNHQVFDNLMATPAQVEEEIKREIALRKRALGERVEANFFHD
;
A
#
# COMPACT_ATOMS: atom_id res chain seq x y z
N MET A 1 -15.81 6.72 -6.45
CA MET A 1 -16.91 6.03 -7.15
C MET A 1 -17.84 6.94 -7.95
N LYS A 2 -18.29 8.11 -7.42
CA LYS A 2 -19.18 9.03 -8.17
C LYS A 2 -18.65 9.44 -9.57
N VAL A 3 -17.33 9.59 -9.73
CA VAL A 3 -16.69 10.03 -10.98
C VAL A 3 -16.67 8.97 -12.09
N LEU A 4 -16.63 7.68 -11.74
CA LEU A 4 -16.65 6.59 -12.73
C LEU A 4 -18.08 6.26 -13.17
N MET A 5 -19.05 6.36 -12.24
CA MET A 5 -20.47 6.26 -12.54
C MET A 5 -20.94 7.37 -13.49
N ALA A 6 -20.42 8.59 -13.34
CA ALA A 6 -20.69 9.69 -14.27
C ALA A 6 -20.15 9.47 -15.70
N ARG A 7 -19.30 8.45 -15.91
CA ARG A 7 -18.67 8.10 -17.18
C ARG A 7 -19.23 6.81 -17.80
N ASN A 8 -20.39 6.32 -17.34
CA ASN A 8 -21.02 5.09 -17.83
C ASN A 8 -20.14 3.83 -17.73
N TRP A 9 -19.12 3.83 -16.86
CA TRP A 9 -18.31 2.64 -16.64
C TRP A 9 -19.10 1.64 -15.78
N PRO A 10 -19.20 0.35 -16.18
CA PRO A 10 -19.83 -0.68 -15.36
C PRO A 10 -18.99 -0.88 -14.09
N CYS A 11 -19.35 -0.15 -13.05
CA CYS A 11 -18.75 -0.31 -11.74
C CYS A 11 -19.40 -1.54 -11.12
N SER A 12 -18.64 -2.63 -10.96
CA SER A 12 -19.06 -3.67 -10.03
C SER A 12 -19.31 -3.00 -8.68
N PRO A 13 -20.47 -3.24 -8.03
CA PRO A 13 -20.69 -2.73 -6.69
C PRO A 13 -19.70 -3.35 -5.68
N THR A 14 -19.08 -4.48 -6.02
CA THR A 14 -18.10 -5.21 -5.22
C THR A 14 -16.67 -4.76 -5.51
N CYS A 15 -15.81 -4.83 -4.49
CA CYS A 15 -14.39 -4.49 -4.62
C CYS A 15 -13.70 -5.44 -5.60
N ALA A 16 -13.03 -4.88 -6.62
CA ALA A 16 -12.37 -5.69 -7.63
C ALA A 16 -11.31 -6.65 -7.04
N LEU A 17 -10.58 -6.21 -6.02
CA LEU A 17 -9.47 -6.99 -5.44
C LEU A 17 -9.91 -8.22 -4.62
N CYS A 18 -11.10 -8.19 -3.99
CA CYS A 18 -11.51 -9.27 -3.08
C CYS A 18 -12.89 -9.87 -3.36
N ASP A 19 -13.71 -9.19 -4.16
CA ASP A 19 -15.08 -9.55 -4.51
C ASP A 19 -16.02 -9.86 -3.32
N GLN A 20 -15.71 -9.33 -2.13
CA GLN A 20 -16.40 -9.69 -0.88
C GLN A 20 -17.25 -8.58 -0.28
N ALA A 21 -16.99 -7.32 -0.62
CA ALA A 21 -17.63 -6.18 0.02
C ALA A 21 -17.79 -5.00 -0.94
N PRO A 22 -18.69 -4.06 -0.64
CA PRO A 22 -18.85 -2.85 -1.42
C PRO A 22 -17.54 -2.09 -1.57
N GLU A 23 -17.22 -1.69 -2.79
CA GLU A 23 -15.98 -1.00 -3.04
C GLU A 23 -16.03 0.43 -2.49
N THR A 24 -15.10 0.75 -1.58
CA THR A 24 -14.88 2.11 -1.09
C THR A 24 -13.39 2.37 -0.99
N ALA A 25 -12.96 3.64 -1.00
CA ALA A 25 -11.54 3.97 -0.84
C ALA A 25 -10.96 3.42 0.48
N LYS A 26 -11.75 3.49 1.57
CA LYS A 26 -11.39 2.89 2.85
C LYS A 26 -11.28 1.38 2.76
N HIS A 27 -12.23 0.72 2.10
CA HIS A 27 -12.17 -0.72 1.92
C HIS A 27 -10.95 -1.14 1.11
N ILE A 28 -10.74 -0.58 -0.08
CA ILE A 28 -9.62 -0.90 -0.97
C ILE A 28 -8.28 -0.82 -0.21
N VAL A 29 -8.04 0.25 0.53
CA VAL A 29 -6.73 0.48 1.15
C VAL A 29 -6.59 -0.24 2.50
N LEU A 30 -7.65 -0.39 3.29
CA LEU A 30 -7.53 -0.80 4.71
C LEU A 30 -8.21 -2.14 5.04
N TYR A 31 -9.37 -2.41 4.48
CA TYR A 31 -10.24 -3.51 4.94
C TYR A 31 -10.33 -4.70 3.97
N CYS A 32 -10.03 -4.47 2.69
CA CYS A 32 -9.98 -5.48 1.65
C CYS A 32 -9.05 -6.63 2.05
N SER A 33 -9.49 -7.89 1.94
CA SER A 33 -8.68 -9.06 2.30
C SER A 33 -7.31 -9.06 1.60
N PHE A 34 -7.29 -8.69 0.32
CA PHE A 34 -6.06 -8.45 -0.45
C PHE A 34 -5.15 -7.40 0.22
N ALA A 35 -5.70 -6.22 0.53
CA ALA A 35 -4.94 -5.16 1.18
C ALA A 35 -4.42 -5.59 2.55
N ARG A 36 -5.23 -6.34 3.32
CA ARG A 36 -4.83 -6.84 4.63
C ARG A 36 -3.59 -7.72 4.55
N GLU A 37 -3.52 -8.57 3.54
CA GLU A 37 -2.37 -9.43 3.27
C GLU A 37 -1.13 -8.63 2.87
N VAL A 38 -1.27 -7.66 1.95
CA VAL A 38 -0.17 -6.76 1.57
C VAL A 38 0.38 -6.02 2.79
N TRP A 39 -0.49 -5.43 3.62
CA TRP A 39 -0.08 -4.74 4.84
C TRP A 39 0.60 -5.67 5.84
N HIS A 40 0.15 -6.93 5.94
CA HIS A 40 0.79 -7.91 6.82
C HIS A 40 2.21 -8.22 6.35
N ARG A 41 2.39 -8.50 5.06
CA ARG A 41 3.70 -8.75 4.44
C ARG A 41 4.66 -7.57 4.62
N ILE A 42 4.18 -6.35 4.37
CA ILE A 42 4.98 -5.14 4.60
C ILE A 42 5.32 -4.97 6.09
N SER A 43 4.41 -5.30 7.01
CA SER A 43 4.69 -5.26 8.45
C SER A 43 5.82 -6.21 8.85
N LEU A 44 5.85 -7.42 8.29
CA LEU A 44 6.90 -8.41 8.54
C LEU A 44 8.24 -7.95 7.98
N TRP A 45 8.24 -7.38 6.77
CA TRP A 45 9.46 -6.88 6.14
C TRP A 45 10.01 -5.63 6.82
N SER A 46 9.16 -4.69 7.24
CA SER A 46 9.56 -3.36 7.71
C SER A 46 9.60 -3.20 9.23
N GLY A 47 9.25 -4.25 9.99
CA GLY A 47 9.04 -4.15 11.45
C GLY A 47 7.97 -3.12 11.86
N SER A 48 7.27 -2.51 10.90
CA SER A 48 6.47 -1.31 11.13
C SER A 48 5.38 -1.14 10.05
N ALA A 49 4.21 -1.73 10.25
CA ALA A 49 3.03 -1.31 9.48
C ALA A 49 1.77 -1.22 10.33
N ALA A 50 1.45 0.01 10.76
CA ALA A 50 0.22 0.31 11.46
C ALA A 50 -0.87 0.71 10.47
N ARG A 51 -1.49 -0.27 9.81
CA ARG A 51 -2.55 -0.07 8.80
C ARG A 51 -3.61 0.97 9.21
N TYR A 52 -4.00 0.98 10.48
CA TYR A 52 -5.12 1.77 11.01
C TYR A 52 -4.69 2.94 11.91
N ARG A 53 -3.38 3.18 12.11
CA ARG A 53 -2.87 4.11 13.13
C ARG A 53 -1.73 4.99 12.61
N TRP A 54 -1.88 5.54 11.41
CA TRP A 54 -0.80 6.28 10.72
C TRP A 54 -0.29 7.45 11.58
N ASN A 55 -1.16 8.39 11.96
CA ASN A 55 -0.79 9.57 12.74
C ASN A 55 -0.11 9.21 14.07
N THR A 56 -0.70 8.28 14.83
CA THR A 56 -0.12 7.81 16.10
C THR A 56 1.18 7.03 15.90
N SER A 57 1.32 6.31 14.79
CA SER A 57 2.53 5.53 14.51
C SER A 57 3.71 6.39 14.05
N LEU A 58 3.44 7.63 13.63
CA LEU A 58 4.42 8.62 13.21
C LEU A 58 4.75 9.64 14.30
N ALA A 59 3.87 9.78 15.30
CA ALA A 59 4.08 10.67 16.44
C ALA A 59 5.29 10.25 17.27
N GLY A 60 6.06 11.23 17.75
CA GLY A 60 7.24 10.99 18.61
C GLY A 60 8.46 10.40 17.91
N LEU A 61 8.38 10.01 16.63
CA LEU A 61 9.54 9.49 15.89
C LEU A 61 10.51 10.60 15.49
N PRO A 62 11.84 10.34 15.52
CA PRO A 62 12.83 11.21 14.90
C PRO A 62 12.49 11.51 13.44
N LYS A 63 12.88 12.71 12.96
CA LYS A 63 12.50 13.21 11.63
C LYS A 63 12.77 12.22 10.50
N GLU A 64 13.94 11.58 10.47
CA GLU A 64 14.31 10.65 9.40
C GLU A 64 13.56 9.32 9.50
N LEU A 65 13.43 8.74 10.70
CA LEU A 65 12.63 7.53 10.89
C LEU A 65 11.15 7.76 10.56
N ARG A 66 10.61 8.94 10.92
CA ARG A 66 9.26 9.36 10.56
C ARG A 66 9.08 9.47 9.05
N ARG A 67 10.07 10.02 8.33
CA ARG A 67 10.05 10.13 6.85
C ARG A 67 10.07 8.74 6.19
N SER A 68 10.94 7.85 6.65
CA SER A 68 11.03 6.48 6.13
C SER A 68 9.75 5.69 6.39
N LYS A 69 9.18 5.78 7.59
CA LYS A 69 7.92 5.12 7.93
C LYS A 69 6.73 5.71 7.16
N ALA A 70 6.67 7.04 7.02
CA ALA A 70 5.64 7.70 6.20
C ALA A 70 5.74 7.27 4.74
N ALA A 71 6.96 7.14 4.20
CA ALA A 71 7.17 6.62 2.85
C ALA A 71 6.61 5.20 2.72
N ILE A 72 6.95 4.28 3.63
CA ILE A 72 6.40 2.91 3.61
C ILE A 72 4.87 2.93 3.58
N LEU A 73 4.23 3.69 4.48
CA LEU A 73 2.76 3.79 4.52
C LEU A 73 2.17 4.33 3.21
N MET A 74 2.75 5.40 2.66
CA MET A 74 2.30 6.02 1.41
C MET A 74 2.46 5.09 0.21
N TYR A 75 3.64 4.47 0.05
CA TYR A 75 3.92 3.56 -1.04
C TYR A 75 3.08 2.29 -0.97
N THR A 76 2.82 1.75 0.22
CA THR A 76 1.90 0.60 0.37
C THR A 76 0.48 0.95 -0.04
N ALA A 77 -0.08 2.06 0.45
CA ALA A 77 -1.42 2.49 0.07
C ALA A 77 -1.53 2.79 -1.44
N TRP A 78 -0.50 3.44 -2.01
CA TRP A 78 -0.42 3.72 -3.43
C TRP A 78 -0.41 2.45 -4.28
N ASN A 79 0.43 1.47 -3.94
CA ASN A 79 0.55 0.24 -4.73
C ASN A 79 -0.69 -0.66 -4.64
N ILE A 80 -1.40 -0.66 -3.51
CA ILE A 80 -2.71 -1.32 -3.41
C ILE A 80 -3.73 -0.66 -4.35
N TRP A 81 -3.76 0.67 -4.38
CA TRP A 81 -4.62 1.41 -5.31
C TRP A 81 -4.22 1.17 -6.77
N LYS A 82 -2.92 1.16 -7.06
CA LYS A 82 -2.34 0.84 -8.39
C LYS A 82 -2.79 -0.55 -8.86
N ALA A 83 -2.68 -1.57 -8.01
CA ALA A 83 -3.13 -2.93 -8.31
C ALA A 83 -4.63 -2.99 -8.63
N ARG A 84 -5.48 -2.31 -7.84
CA ARG A 84 -6.92 -2.21 -8.13
C ARG A 84 -7.18 -1.57 -9.50
N ASN A 85 -6.45 -0.52 -9.85
CA ASN A 85 -6.63 0.15 -11.14
C ASN A 85 -6.21 -0.74 -12.31
N HIS A 86 -5.07 -1.42 -12.21
CA HIS A 86 -4.65 -2.39 -13.22
C HIS A 86 -5.67 -3.51 -13.41
N GLN A 87 -6.25 -4.01 -12.33
CA GLN A 87 -7.33 -4.98 -12.42
C GLN A 87 -8.57 -4.43 -13.12
N VAL A 88 -8.98 -3.19 -12.81
CA VAL A 88 -10.22 -2.61 -13.37
C VAL A 88 -10.08 -2.15 -14.81
N PHE A 89 -8.92 -1.59 -15.19
CA PHE A 89 -8.73 -0.98 -16.51
C PHE A 89 -7.97 -1.87 -17.48
N ASP A 90 -7.07 -2.71 -16.99
CA ASP A 90 -6.18 -3.54 -17.82
C ASP A 90 -6.49 -5.05 -17.67
N ASN A 91 -7.42 -5.42 -16.79
CA ASN A 91 -7.72 -6.81 -16.41
C ASN A 91 -6.48 -7.58 -15.90
N LEU A 92 -5.52 -6.86 -15.30
CA LEU A 92 -4.28 -7.43 -14.77
C LEU A 92 -4.43 -7.74 -13.28
N MET A 93 -4.44 -9.03 -12.93
CA MET A 93 -4.46 -9.49 -11.55
C MET A 93 -3.04 -9.54 -10.97
N ALA A 94 -2.79 -8.75 -9.94
CA ALA A 94 -1.57 -8.86 -9.15
C ALA A 94 -1.85 -9.68 -7.88
N THR A 95 -0.90 -10.50 -7.45
CA THR A 95 -0.94 -11.15 -6.13
C THR A 95 -0.44 -10.21 -5.04
N PRO A 96 -0.79 -10.44 -3.75
CA PRO A 96 -0.26 -9.64 -2.65
C PRO A 96 1.28 -9.65 -2.59
N ALA A 97 1.92 -10.75 -2.97
CA ALA A 97 3.38 -10.88 -3.04
C ALA A 97 3.98 -10.02 -4.16
N GLN A 98 3.37 -9.98 -5.33
CA GLN A 98 3.83 -9.09 -6.42
C GLN A 98 3.72 -7.61 -6.05
N VAL A 99 2.64 -7.24 -5.35
CA VAL A 99 2.46 -5.87 -4.83
C VAL A 99 3.50 -5.56 -3.75
N GLU A 100 3.80 -6.51 -2.86
CA GLU A 100 4.87 -6.39 -1.86
C GLU A 100 6.24 -6.14 -2.50
N GLU A 101 6.61 -6.92 -3.51
CA GLU A 101 7.86 -6.75 -4.24
C GLU A 101 7.95 -5.38 -4.91
N GLU A 102 6.86 -4.91 -5.52
CA GLU A 102 6.81 -3.60 -6.15
C GLU A 102 7.00 -2.48 -5.13
N ILE A 103 6.35 -2.56 -3.97
CA ILE A 103 6.55 -1.62 -2.87
C ILE A 103 8.02 -1.59 -2.42
N LYS A 104 8.64 -2.76 -2.24
CA LYS A 104 10.06 -2.88 -1.89
C LYS A 104 10.97 -2.23 -2.94
N ARG A 105 10.68 -2.45 -4.23
CA ARG A 105 11.41 -1.83 -5.35
C ARG A 105 11.30 -0.30 -5.32
N GLU A 106 10.10 0.24 -5.20
CA GLU A 106 9.86 1.69 -5.18
C GLU A 106 10.51 2.36 -3.95
N ILE A 107 10.46 1.73 -2.78
CA ILE A 107 11.14 2.23 -1.58
C ILE A 107 12.67 2.20 -1.75
N ALA A 108 13.23 1.13 -2.32
CA ALA A 108 14.67 1.04 -2.60
C ALA A 108 15.13 2.09 -3.62
N LEU A 109 14.33 2.36 -4.65
CA LEU A 109 14.55 3.46 -5.59
C LEU A 109 14.56 4.81 -4.88
N ARG A 110 13.58 5.07 -4.00
CA ARG A 110 13.53 6.30 -3.20
C ARG A 110 14.78 6.47 -2.33
N LYS A 111 15.23 5.42 -1.63
CA LYS A 111 16.44 5.48 -0.78
C LYS A 111 17.68 5.86 -1.59
N ARG A 112 17.87 5.20 -2.75
CA ARG A 112 18.96 5.52 -3.68
C ARG A 112 18.91 6.98 -4.16
N ALA A 113 17.73 7.48 -4.50
CA ALA A 113 17.54 8.86 -4.93
C ALA A 113 17.84 9.89 -3.83
N LEU A 114 17.67 9.53 -2.55
CA LEU A 114 18.01 10.37 -1.40
C LEU A 114 19.49 10.28 -0.98
N GLY A 115 20.30 9.46 -1.66
CA GLY A 115 21.70 9.22 -1.28
C GLY A 115 21.86 8.41 0.01
N GLU A 116 20.77 7.85 0.54
CA GLU A 116 20.79 6.93 1.66
C GLU A 116 21.41 5.61 1.15
N ARG A 117 22.65 5.31 1.56
CA ARG A 117 23.22 3.97 1.32
C ARG A 117 22.27 2.95 1.92
N VAL A 118 22.12 1.80 1.26
CA VAL A 118 21.33 0.67 1.77
C VAL A 118 22.04 0.15 3.02
N GLU A 119 21.86 0.82 4.15
CA GLU A 119 22.26 0.30 5.45
C GLU A 119 21.28 -0.83 5.74
N ALA A 120 21.75 -2.04 5.48
CA ALA A 120 21.26 -3.23 6.13
C ALA A 120 21.43 -3.00 7.64
N ASN A 121 20.40 -2.47 8.32
CA ASN A 121 20.20 -2.49 9.77
C ASN A 121 18.97 -1.65 10.18
N PHE A 122 17.80 -1.91 9.59
CA PHE A 122 16.53 -1.38 10.13
C PHE A 122 15.71 -2.43 10.89
N PHE A 123 16.25 -3.63 11.10
CA PHE A 123 15.54 -4.75 11.71
C PHE A 123 16.43 -5.46 12.71
N HIS A 124 16.60 -4.87 13.89
CA HIS A 124 16.74 -5.59 15.16
C HIS A 124 16.73 -4.56 16.28
N ASP A 125 15.58 -4.43 16.92
CA ASP A 125 15.43 -4.44 18.38
C ASP A 125 14.19 -5.30 18.68
#